data_AF-B8KIF3-F1
#
_entry.id   AF-B8KIF3-F1
#
_cell.length_a   1.000
_cell.length_b   1.000
_cell.length_c   1.000
_cell.angle_alpha   90.00
_cell.angle_beta   90.00
_cell.angle_gamma   90.00
#
_symmetry.space_group_name_H-M   'P 1'
#
loop_
_entity.id
_entity.type
_entity.pdbx_description
1 polymer ?
#
loop_
_entity_poly.entity_id
_entity_poly.type
_entity_poly.pdbx_seq_one_letter_code
_entity_poly.pdbx_strand_id
1 'polypeptide(L)'
;MTGKESNRLLLELEKLRRDINREIMNPAIPELSVESIRPVITMAARARLSYLQELIDIAKISPDMPSHEQISMLARQREAYEELRSAVNALETAIDRGYLDVTGA
;
A
#
# COMPACT_ATOMS: atom_id res chain seq x y z
N MET A 1 6.65 -10.11 -34.89
CA MET A 1 5.32 -10.32 -34.29
C MET A 1 4.36 -9.29 -34.87
N THR A 2 3.18 -9.69 -35.31
CA THR A 2 2.11 -8.74 -35.65
C THR A 2 1.46 -8.23 -34.37
N GLY A 3 0.85 -7.04 -34.38
CA GLY A 3 0.19 -6.48 -33.18
C GLY A 3 -0.89 -7.39 -32.57
N LYS A 4 -1.49 -8.26 -33.38
CA LYS A 4 -2.49 -9.26 -32.94
C LYS A 4 -1.87 -10.38 -32.09
N GLU A 5 -0.69 -10.88 -32.49
CA GLU A 5 0.04 -11.89 -31.70
C GLU A 5 0.56 -11.32 -30.38
N SER A 6 1.03 -10.05 -30.39
CA SER A 6 1.44 -9.36 -29.17
C SER A 6 0.29 -9.17 -28.18
N ASN A 7 -0.91 -8.80 -28.64
CA ASN A 7 -2.09 -8.69 -27.77
C ASN A 7 -2.50 -10.04 -27.17
N ARG A 8 -2.41 -11.13 -27.94
CA ARG A 8 -2.72 -12.48 -27.44
C ARG A 8 -1.76 -12.91 -26.34
N LEU A 9 -0.46 -12.69 -26.53
CA LEU A 9 0.55 -13.00 -25.53
C LEU A 9 0.33 -12.20 -24.23
N LEU A 10 -0.03 -10.92 -24.33
CA LEU A 10 -0.32 -10.09 -23.15
C LEU A 10 -1.53 -10.62 -22.36
N LEU A 11 -2.59 -11.07 -23.04
CA LEU A 11 -3.75 -11.69 -22.37
C LEU A 11 -3.39 -13.01 -21.67
N GLU A 12 -2.58 -13.86 -22.32
CA GLU A 12 -2.09 -15.11 -21.72
C GLU A 12 -1.21 -14.82 -20.49
N LEU A 13 -0.34 -13.81 -20.58
CA LEU A 13 0.49 -13.35 -19.46
C LEU A 13 -0.34 -12.82 -18.29
N GLU A 14 -1.39 -12.03 -18.56
CA GLU A 14 -2.27 -11.53 -17.50
C GLU A 14 -3.01 -12.64 -16.77
N LYS A 15 -3.50 -13.64 -17.52
CA LYS A 15 -4.12 -14.83 -16.93
C LYS A 15 -3.13 -15.61 -16.08
N LEU A 16 -1.94 -15.90 -16.63
CA LEU A 16 -0.89 -16.63 -15.93
C LEU A 16 -0.45 -15.91 -14.65
N ARG A 17 -0.29 -14.59 -14.71
CA ARG A 17 0.05 -13.76 -13.54
C ARG A 17 -1.01 -13.87 -12.45
N ARG A 18 -2.30 -13.81 -12.82
CA ARG A 18 -3.40 -13.97 -11.87
C ARG A 18 -3.40 -15.36 -11.24
N ASP A 19 -3.29 -16.39 -12.05
CA ASP A 19 -3.35 -17.78 -11.60
C ASP A 19 -2.20 -18.07 -10.61
N ILE A 20 -0.96 -17.72 -10.96
CA ILE A 20 0.22 -17.91 -10.10
C ILE A 20 0.12 -17.10 -8.80
N ASN A 21 -0.23 -15.81 -8.88
CA ASN A 21 -0.33 -15.00 -7.67
C ASN A 21 -1.42 -15.54 -6.74
N ARG A 22 -2.55 -16.00 -7.28
CA ARG A 22 -3.61 -16.60 -6.48
C ARG A 22 -3.17 -17.91 -5.83
N GLU A 23 -2.50 -18.78 -6.59
CA GLU A 23 -1.98 -20.07 -6.10
C GLU A 23 -1.00 -19.87 -4.92
N ILE A 24 -0.16 -18.84 -4.99
CA ILE A 24 0.84 -18.55 -3.95
C ILE A 24 0.24 -17.78 -2.77
N MET A 25 -0.51 -16.71 -3.04
CA MET A 25 -0.91 -15.74 -2.00
C MET A 25 -2.13 -16.18 -1.23
N ASN A 26 -3.15 -16.75 -1.89
CA ASN A 26 -4.44 -17.06 -1.26
C ASN A 26 -4.32 -18.08 -0.12
N PRO A 27 -3.51 -19.15 -0.22
CA PRO A 27 -3.30 -20.08 0.89
C PRO A 27 -2.49 -19.46 2.06
N ALA A 28 -1.62 -18.49 1.76
CA ALA A 28 -0.75 -17.85 2.76
C ALA A 28 -1.45 -16.71 3.52
N ILE A 29 -2.48 -16.11 2.91
CA ILE A 29 -3.31 -15.05 3.49
C ILE A 29 -4.77 -15.54 3.44
N PRO A 30 -5.15 -16.54 4.26
CA PRO A 30 -6.47 -17.12 4.20
C PRO A 30 -7.51 -16.10 4.70
N GLU A 31 -8.38 -15.68 3.77
CA GLU A 31 -9.57 -14.85 3.98
C GLU A 31 -9.34 -13.40 4.43
N LEU A 32 -9.48 -12.48 3.47
CA LEU A 32 -9.56 -11.05 3.74
C LEU A 32 -11.01 -10.65 4.00
N SER A 33 -11.30 -10.20 5.22
CA SER A 33 -12.57 -9.58 5.58
C SER A 33 -12.34 -8.11 5.96
N VAL A 34 -13.41 -7.34 6.08
CA VAL A 34 -13.32 -5.96 6.57
C VAL A 34 -12.67 -5.91 7.97
N GLU A 35 -12.95 -6.90 8.82
CA GLU A 35 -12.37 -7.04 10.15
C GLU A 35 -10.87 -7.34 10.09
N SER A 36 -10.41 -8.22 9.19
CA SER A 36 -8.99 -8.55 9.07
C SER A 36 -8.17 -7.44 8.40
N ILE A 37 -8.79 -6.61 7.55
CA ILE A 37 -8.16 -5.45 6.92
C ILE A 37 -8.06 -4.25 7.88
N ARG A 38 -8.99 -4.10 8.82
CA ARG A 38 -9.07 -2.94 9.72
C ARG A 38 -7.75 -2.61 10.43
N PRO A 39 -6.97 -3.55 11.01
CA PRO A 39 -5.69 -3.24 11.62
C PRO A 39 -4.67 -2.65 10.63
N VAL A 40 -4.63 -3.13 9.38
CA VAL A 40 -3.72 -2.66 8.33
C VAL A 40 -4.03 -1.20 7.98
N ILE A 41 -5.31 -0.89 7.73
CA ILE A 41 -5.75 0.47 7.42
C ILE A 41 -5.53 1.41 8.62
N THR A 42 -5.77 0.92 9.83
CA THR A 42 -5.50 1.67 11.06
C THR A 42 -4.02 2.02 11.20
N MET A 43 -3.12 1.09 10.87
CA MET A 43 -1.67 1.32 10.92
C MET A 43 -1.25 2.41 9.93
N ALA A 44 -1.71 2.35 8.67
CA ALA A 44 -1.42 3.38 7.68
C ALA A 44 -1.99 4.75 8.07
N ALA A 45 -3.20 4.79 8.63
CA ALA A 45 -3.81 6.02 9.12
C ALA A 45 -3.02 6.64 10.29
N ARG A 46 -2.51 5.82 11.22
CA ARG A 46 -1.65 6.28 12.32
C ARG A 46 -0.33 6.84 11.82
N ALA A 47 0.31 6.20 10.85
CA ALA A 47 1.55 6.73 10.27
C ALA A 47 1.32 8.08 9.55
N ARG A 48 0.20 8.21 8.83
CA ARG A 48 -0.22 9.49 8.24
C ARG A 48 -0.41 10.56 9.31
N LEU A 49 -1.08 10.22 10.41
CA LEU A 49 -1.27 11.14 11.54
C LEU A 49 0.08 11.59 12.11
N SER A 50 1.01 10.67 12.38
CA SER A 50 2.33 11.02 12.93
C SER A 50 3.09 11.99 12.03
N TYR A 51 3.08 11.77 10.72
CA TYR A 51 3.73 12.68 9.76
C TYR A 51 3.11 14.08 9.75
N LEU A 52 1.78 14.17 9.70
CA LEU A 52 1.08 15.46 9.69
C LEU A 52 1.20 16.19 11.03
N GLN A 53 1.16 15.45 12.14
CA GLN A 53 1.30 16.00 13.48
C GLN A 53 2.70 16.59 13.69
N GLU A 54 3.75 15.87 13.28
CA GLU A 54 5.13 16.36 13.32
C GLU A 54 5.28 17.68 12.54
N LEU A 55 4.73 17.76 11.33
CA LEU A 55 4.76 19.00 10.53
C LEU A 55 4.08 20.17 11.24
N ILE A 56 2.89 19.93 11.80
CA ILE A 56 2.11 20.96 12.52
C ILE A 56 2.87 21.41 13.78
N ASP A 57 3.52 20.50 14.49
CA ASP A 57 4.27 20.82 15.71
C ASP A 57 5.57 21.57 15.40
N ILE A 58 6.27 21.21 14.32
CA ILE A 58 7.41 21.98 13.80
C ILE A 58 6.98 23.42 13.50
N ALA A 59 5.84 23.64 12.83
CA ALA A 59 5.37 24.98 12.48
C ALA A 59 5.05 25.85 13.71
N LYS A 60 4.68 25.26 14.85
CA LYS A 60 4.46 25.99 16.12
C LYS A 60 5.77 26.46 16.77
N ILE A 61 6.86 25.71 16.57
CA ILE A 61 8.16 25.95 17.23
C ILE A 61 9.08 26.78 16.33
N SER A 62 9.02 26.55 15.02
CA SER A 62 9.95 27.07 14.02
C SER A 62 9.15 27.67 12.86
N PRO A 63 8.52 28.86 13.05
CA PRO A 63 7.58 29.43 12.09
C PRO A 63 8.21 29.80 10.75
N ASP A 64 9.50 30.11 10.72
CA ASP A 64 10.21 30.48 9.49
C ASP A 64 10.92 29.27 8.85
N MET A 65 11.84 28.64 9.59
CA MET A 65 12.66 27.54 9.08
C MET A 65 12.88 26.47 10.16
N PRO A 66 12.54 25.19 9.89
CA PRO A 66 12.86 24.08 10.79
C PRO A 66 14.37 23.83 10.91
N SER A 67 14.78 23.29 12.05
CA SER A 67 16.13 22.78 12.27
C SER A 67 16.39 21.51 11.45
N HIS A 68 17.66 21.17 11.25
CA HIS A 68 18.03 19.92 10.59
C HIS A 68 17.50 18.68 11.31
N GLU A 69 17.42 18.72 12.64
CA GLU A 69 16.85 17.65 13.46
C GLU A 69 15.35 17.48 13.23
N GLN A 70 14.59 18.59 13.21
CA GLN A 70 13.16 18.59 12.89
C GLN A 70 12.90 18.04 11.48
N ILE A 71 13.68 18.47 10.49
CA ILE A 71 13.57 17.92 9.12
C ILE A 71 13.88 16.43 9.09
N SER A 72 14.89 15.98 9.84
CA SER A 72 15.26 14.56 9.90
C SER A 72 14.16 13.71 10.54
N MET A 73 13.53 14.19 11.62
CA MET A 73 12.40 13.51 12.24
C MET A 73 11.20 13.44 11.30
N LEU A 74 10.87 14.57 10.67
CA LEU A 74 9.79 14.65 9.69
C LEU A 74 10.00 13.69 8.50
N ALA A 75 11.24 13.57 8.00
CA ALA A 75 11.60 12.63 6.94
C ALA A 75 11.36 11.18 7.37
N ARG A 76 11.72 10.81 8.60
CA ARG A 76 11.48 9.47 9.15
C ARG A 76 9.97 9.15 9.23
N GLN A 77 9.14 10.11 9.65
CA GLN A 77 7.69 9.91 9.67
C GLN A 77 7.12 9.75 8.25
N ARG A 78 7.63 10.53 7.29
CA ARG A 78 7.26 10.40 5.87
C ARG A 78 7.61 9.03 5.31
N GLU A 79 8.81 8.52 5.58
CA GLU A 79 9.26 7.20 5.10
C GLU A 79 8.34 6.08 5.59
N ALA A 80 8.02 6.07 6.90
CA ALA A 80 7.09 5.09 7.46
C ALA A 80 5.69 5.21 6.83
N TYR A 81 5.20 6.43 6.63
CA TYR A 81 3.92 6.67 5.98
C TYR A 81 3.89 6.19 4.52
N GLU A 82 4.91 6.51 3.72
CA GLU A 82 4.98 6.14 2.31
C GLU A 82 5.11 4.63 2.11
N GLU A 83 5.87 3.94 2.98
CA GLU A 83 6.00 2.49 2.94
C GLU A 83 4.64 1.82 3.21
N LEU A 84 3.96 2.25 4.28
CA LEU A 84 2.65 1.71 4.64
C LEU A 84 1.57 2.04 3.60
N ARG A 85 1.61 3.23 3.00
CA ARG A 85 0.73 3.60 1.88
C ARG A 85 0.96 2.69 0.69
N SER A 86 2.22 2.42 0.35
CA SER A 86 2.59 1.56 -0.77
C SER A 86 2.14 0.11 -0.53
N ALA A 87 2.29 -0.39 0.69
CA ALA A 87 1.81 -1.72 1.08
C ALA A 87 0.27 -1.84 1.00
N VAL A 88 -0.47 -0.83 1.46
CA VAL A 88 -1.94 -0.80 1.34
C VAL A 88 -2.36 -0.80 -0.13
N ASN A 89 -1.74 0.01 -0.98
CA ASN A 89 -2.04 0.02 -2.42
C ASN A 89 -1.73 -1.32 -3.10
N ALA A 90 -0.69 -2.03 -2.64
CA ALA A 90 -0.36 -3.37 -3.14
C ALA A 90 -1.42 -4.39 -2.71
N LEU A 91 -1.94 -4.29 -1.49
CA LEU A 91 -3.05 -5.11 -1.00
C LEU A 91 -4.34 -4.85 -1.80
N GLU A 92 -4.70 -3.60 -2.03
CA GLU A 92 -5.85 -3.21 -2.88
C GLU A 92 -5.71 -3.81 -4.29
N THR A 93 -4.52 -3.70 -4.88
CA THR A 93 -4.24 -4.30 -6.20
C THR A 93 -4.40 -5.82 -6.17
N ALA A 94 -3.95 -6.50 -5.11
CA ALA A 94 -4.09 -7.95 -5.00
C ALA A 94 -5.57 -8.38 -4.92
N ILE A 95 -6.40 -7.59 -4.23
CA ILE A 95 -7.85 -7.79 -4.16
C ILE A 95 -8.49 -7.54 -5.53
N ASP A 96 -8.26 -6.38 -6.15
CA ASP A 96 -8.86 -6.00 -7.44
C ASP A 96 -8.51 -6.96 -8.57
N ARG A 97 -7.31 -7.55 -8.52
CA ARG A 97 -6.84 -8.52 -9.51
C ARG A 97 -7.26 -9.96 -9.19
N GLY A 98 -7.97 -10.19 -8.08
CA GLY A 98 -8.48 -11.50 -7.67
C GLY A 98 -7.39 -12.48 -7.25
N TYR A 99 -6.25 -11.98 -6.75
CA TYR A 99 -5.19 -12.82 -6.19
C TYR A 99 -5.58 -13.34 -4.80
N LEU A 100 -6.48 -12.65 -4.11
CA LEU A 100 -6.93 -12.97 -2.78
C LEU A 100 -8.46 -13.05 -2.74
N ASP A 101 -8.99 -13.97 -1.96
CA ASP A 101 -10.43 -14.07 -1.70
C ASP A 101 -10.85 -13.10 -0.60
N VAL A 102 -11.94 -12.38 -0.86
CA VAL A 102 -12.54 -11.41 0.06
C VAL A 102 -13.91 -11.91 0.51
N THR A 103 -14.15 -11.93 1.82
CA THR A 103 -15.43 -12.33 2.42
C THR A 103 -16.11 -11.13 3.08
N GLY A 104 -17.45 -11.05 2.96
CA GLY A 104 -18.25 -10.03 3.66
C GLY A 104 -18.43 -8.69 2.94
N ALA A 105 -18.54 -8.70 1.60
CA ALA A 105 -19.14 -7.58 0.86
C ALA A 105 -20.66 -7.54 1.06
#